data_AF-A0A1X8WBC7-F1
#
_entry.id   AF-A0A1X8WBC7-F1
#
_cell.length_a   1.000
_cell.length_b   1.000
_cell.length_c   1.000
_cell.angle_alpha   90.00
_cell.angle_beta   90.00
_cell.angle_gamma   90.00
#
_symmetry.space_group_name_H-M   'P 1'
#
loop_
_entity.id
_entity.type
_entity.pdbx_description
1 polymer ?
#
loop_
_entity_poly.entity_id
_entity_poly.type
_entity_poly.pdbx_seq_one_letter_code
_entity_poly.pdbx_strand_id
1 'polypeptide(L)' 'MVNDKDTAILISDLMLRFGKELDESVAVVQSRCDEDEFKVYREAVGLIMGEMLIKIMNPLYEKHPEIKPKGLK' A
#
# COMPACT_ATOMS: atom_id res chain seq x y z
N MET A 1 10.31 7.71 11.86
CA MET A 1 8.96 8.10 11.35
C MET A 1 8.84 9.63 11.23
N VAL A 2 8.10 10.13 10.23
CA VAL A 2 7.97 11.55 9.83
C VAL A 2 7.35 12.41 10.95
N ASN A 3 7.99 13.52 11.32
CA ASN A 3 7.49 14.45 12.35
C ASN A 3 6.54 15.50 11.79
N ASP A 4 6.84 16.03 10.62
CA ASP A 4 6.05 17.10 10.01
C ASP A 4 4.69 16.58 9.53
N LYS A 5 3.62 17.27 9.92
CA LYS A 5 2.25 16.80 9.68
C LYS A 5 1.87 16.86 8.21
N ASP A 6 2.21 17.94 7.52
CA ASP A 6 1.87 18.11 6.11
C ASP A 6 2.64 17.09 5.25
N THR A 7 3.91 16.85 5.59
CA THR A 7 4.69 15.75 5.01
C THR A 7 4.06 14.39 5.31
N ALA A 8 3.56 14.16 6.53
CA ALA A 8 2.91 12.89 6.88
C ALA A 8 1.64 12.65 6.06
N ILE A 9 0.81 13.69 5.85
CA ILE A 9 -0.37 13.62 4.97
C ILE A 9 0.06 13.25 3.55
N LEU A 10 1.05 13.95 3.00
CA LEU A 10 1.55 13.67 1.64
C LEU A 10 2.05 12.22 1.49
N ILE A 11 2.80 11.71 2.48
CA ILE A 11 3.29 10.32 2.46
C ILE A 11 2.12 9.34 2.55
N SER A 12 1.12 9.59 3.40
CA SER A 12 -0.09 8.74 3.48
C SER A 12 -0.79 8.65 2.13
N ASP A 13 -1.02 9.78 1.46
CA ASP A 13 -1.67 9.84 0.15
C ASP A 13 -0.85 9.12 -0.93
N LEU A 14 0.47 9.26 -0.92
CA LEU A 14 1.36 8.54 -1.84
C LEU A 14 1.30 7.03 -1.61
N MET A 15 1.37 6.56 -0.36
CA MET A 15 1.29 5.12 -0.06
C MET A 15 -0.06 4.53 -0.48
N LEU A 16 -1.16 5.26 -0.27
CA LEU A 16 -2.48 4.84 -0.72
C LEU A 16 -2.56 4.74 -2.25
N ARG A 17 -1.99 5.72 -2.97
CA ARG A 17 -1.93 5.71 -4.43
C ARG A 17 -1.10 4.54 -4.95
N PHE A 18 0.08 4.31 -4.38
CA PHE A 18 0.92 3.17 -4.74
C PHE A 18 0.23 1.83 -4.47
N GLY A 19 -0.50 1.71 -3.35
CA GLY A 19 -1.33 0.54 -3.08
C GLY A 19 -2.38 0.29 -4.17
N LYS A 20 -3.02 1.35 -4.67
CA LYS A 20 -3.97 1.26 -5.79
C LYS A 20 -3.30 0.85 -7.10
N GLU A 21 -2.16 1.44 -7.43
CA GLU A 21 -1.41 1.11 -8.66
C GLU A 21 -0.88 -0.33 -8.64
N LEU A 22 -0.46 -0.83 -7.47
CA LEU A 22 -0.06 -2.23 -7.28
C LEU A 22 -1.25 -3.20 -7.42
N ASP A 23 -2.42 -2.85 -6.88
CA ASP A 23 -3.64 -3.65 -7.07
C ASP A 23 -4.05 -3.71 -8.56
N GLU A 24 -3.96 -2.58 -9.25
CA GLU A 24 -4.19 -2.51 -10.70
C GLU A 24 -3.18 -3.36 -11.48
N SER A 25 -1.90 -3.39 -11.07
CA SER A 25 -0.88 -4.22 -11.73
C SER A 25 -1.17 -5.71 -11.56
N VAL A 26 -1.68 -6.13 -10.40
CA VAL A 26 -2.14 -7.52 -10.16
C VAL A 26 -3.30 -7.87 -11.09
N ALA A 27 -4.28 -6.97 -11.25
CA ALA A 27 -5.41 -7.18 -12.16
C ALA A 27 -4.98 -7.32 -13.63
N VAL A 28 -3.95 -6.58 -14.06
CA VAL A 28 -3.39 -6.72 -15.42
C VAL A 28 -2.85 -8.13 -15.63
N VAL A 29 -2.03 -8.64 -14.72
CA VAL A 29 -1.47 -10.00 -14.82
C VAL A 29 -2.58 -11.04 -14.78
N GLN A 30 -3.54 -10.90 -13.86
CA GLN A 30 -4.71 -11.80 -13.77
C GLN A 30 -5.47 -11.91 -15.10
N SER A 31 -5.58 -10.81 -15.86
CA SER A 31 -6.35 -10.76 -17.10
C SER A 31 -5.60 -11.29 -18.33
N ARG A 32 -4.28 -11.48 -18.25
CA ARG A 32 -3.42 -11.73 -19.43
C ARG A 32 -2.55 -12.98 -19.33
N CYS A 33 -2.25 -13.42 -18.13
CA CYS A 33 -1.33 -14.50 -17.83
C CYS A 33 -2.07 -15.74 -17.32
N ASP A 34 -1.37 -16.87 -17.28
CA ASP A 34 -1.93 -18.08 -16.68
C ASP A 34 -1.97 -18.01 -15.15
N GLU A 35 -2.58 -19.04 -14.53
CA GLU A 35 -2.79 -19.09 -13.09
C GLU A 35 -1.47 -19.17 -12.30
N ASP A 36 -0.44 -19.83 -12.84
CA ASP A 36 0.85 -19.99 -12.18
C ASP A 36 1.61 -18.65 -12.16
N GLU A 37 1.66 -17.95 -13.30
CA GLU A 37 2.20 -16.60 -13.40
C GLU A 37 1.46 -15.62 -12.49
N PHE A 38 0.13 -15.64 -12.51
CA PHE A 38 -0.69 -14.78 -11.67
C PHE A 38 -0.42 -15.01 -10.18
N LYS A 39 -0.33 -16.26 -9.75
CA LYS A 39 -0.10 -16.61 -8.34
C LYS A 39 1.24 -16.07 -7.85
N VAL A 40 2.31 -16.28 -8.62
CA VAL A 40 3.66 -15.80 -8.28
C VAL A 40 3.70 -14.27 -8.23
N TYR A 41 3.12 -13.60 -9.22
CA TYR A 41 3.09 -12.14 -9.27
C TYR A 41 2.29 -11.53 -8.12
N ARG A 42 1.08 -12.05 -7.87
CA ARG A 42 0.21 -11.59 -6.78
C ARG A 42 0.88 -11.74 -5.41
N GLU A 43 1.62 -12.83 -5.19
CA GLU A 43 2.35 -13.04 -3.94
C GLU A 43 3.46 -11.99 -3.77
N ALA A 44 4.24 -11.72 -4.82
CA ALA A 44 5.27 -10.69 -4.78
C ALA A 44 4.71 -9.29 -4.50
N VAL A 45 3.62 -8.91 -5.16
CA VAL A 45 2.95 -7.61 -4.90
C VAL A 45 2.36 -7.56 -3.49
N GLY A 46 1.76 -8.65 -3.02
CA GLY A 46 1.24 -8.75 -1.66
C GLY A 46 2.30 -8.50 -0.59
N LEU A 47 3.52 -9.01 -0.78
CA LEU A 47 4.66 -8.74 0.10
C LEU A 47 5.04 -7.25 0.12
N ILE A 48 5.08 -6.59 -1.04
CA ILE A 48 5.37 -5.16 -1.15
C ILE A 48 4.31 -4.32 -0.40
N MET A 49 3.03 -4.61 -0.65
CA MET A 49 1.92 -3.92 0.02
C MET A 49 1.94 -4.16 1.54
N GLY A 50 2.29 -5.37 1.97
CA GLY A 50 2.47 -5.70 3.39
C GLY A 50 3.59 -4.89 4.05
N GLU A 51 4.76 -4.78 3.41
CA GLU A 51 5.87 -3.98 3.92
C GLU A 51 5.53 -2.48 3.97
N MET A 52 4.84 -1.94 2.94
CA MET A 52 4.35 -0.56 2.98
C MET A 52 3.42 -0.31 4.17
N LEU A 53 2.47 -1.22 4.41
CA LEU A 53 1.53 -1.12 5.51
C LEU A 53 2.25 -1.14 6.86
N ILE A 54 3.11 -2.15 7.08
CA ILE A 54 3.73 -2.40 8.38
C ILE A 54 4.86 -1.39 8.67
N LYS A 55 5.69 -1.04 7.69
CA LYS A 55 6.89 -0.22 7.91
C LYS A 55 6.64 1.27 7.73
N ILE A 56 5.65 1.65 6.93
CA ILE A 56 5.41 3.06 6.59
C ILE A 56 4.06 3.51 7.16
N MET A 57 2.96 2.90 6.74
CA MET A 57 1.63 3.43 7.06
C MET A 57 1.28 3.29 8.54
N ASN A 58 1.50 2.11 9.14
CA ASN A 58 1.16 1.87 10.55
C ASN A 58 1.92 2.83 11.50
N PRO A 59 3.26 2.96 11.45
CA PRO A 59 3.92 3.86 12.37
C PRO A 59 3.65 5.34 12.04
N LEU A 60 3.27 5.66 10.79
CA LEU A 60 2.87 7.01 10.40
C LEU A 60 1.54 7.38 11.06
N TYR A 61 0.56 6.46 11.06
CA TYR A 61 -0.73 6.62 11.73
C TYR A 61 -0.64 6.53 13.24
N GLU A 62 0.27 5.73 13.80
CA GLU A 62 0.55 5.75 15.25
C GLU A 62 1.05 7.12 15.70
N LYS A 63 1.85 7.78 14.87
CA LYS A 63 2.42 9.10 15.15
C LYS A 63 1.45 10.25 14.88
N HIS A 64 0.64 10.13 13.84
CA HIS A 64 -0.36 11.11 13.40
C HIS A 64 -1.73 10.43 13.30
N PRO A 65 -2.39 10.11 14.43
CA PRO A 65 -3.63 9.34 14.43
C PRO A 65 -4.77 10.02 13.69
N GLU A 66 -4.76 11.35 13.61
CA GLU A 66 -5.79 12.13 12.92
C GLU A 66 -5.78 11.98 11.40
N ILE A 67 -4.69 11.50 10.80
CA ILE A 67 -4.58 11.31 9.35
C ILE A 67 -4.98 9.90 8.91
N LYS A 68 -5.27 8.97 9.85
CA LYS A 68 -5.68 7.60 9.52
C LYS A 68 -7.04 7.62 8.77
N PRO A 69 -7.12 7.07 7.55
CA PRO A 69 -8.38 6.97 6.82
C PRO A 69 -9.45 6.19 7.58
N LYS A 70 -10.69 6.72 7.62
CA LYS A 70 -11.83 6.16 8.37
C LYS A 70 -12.27 4.75 7.90
N GLY A 71 -11.78 4.29 6.75
CA GLY A 71 -12.10 2.98 6.17
C GLY A 71 -11.01 1.90 6.33
N LEU A 72 -9.81 2.26 6.83
CA LEU A 72 -8.75 1.29 7.10
C LEU A 72 -9.01 0.63 8.45
N LYS A 73 -9.51 -0.61 8.42
CA LYS A 73 -9.63 -1.46 9.61
C LYS A 73 -8.26 -1.98 10.02
#